data_AF-A0A1H6G4N2-F1
#
_entry.id   AF-A0A1H6G4N2-F1
#
_cell.length_a   1.000
_cell.length_b   1.000
_cell.length_c   1.000
_cell.angle_alpha   90.00
_cell.angle_beta   90.00
_cell.angle_gamma   90.00
#
_symmetry.space_group_name_H-M   'P 1'
#
loop_
_entity.id
_entity.type
_entity.pdbx_description
1 polymer ?
#
loop_
_entity_poly.entity_id
_entity_poly.type
_entity_poly.pdbx_seq_one_letter_code
_entity_poly.pdbx_strand_id
1 'polypeptide(L)'
;MKHWLVVGLVALVLTFLLATPIRHSFRMADGDLFAGWRAGKAKHDVNAIEAYLAREGVGEVLPLGDILRSDARWRRCPNAQPFAVPPRSTWPAMVPTLRYIRDEVVPAVGPVRVVSGYRDPVANRCFKGAKASRHLHFAALDLVPQRPLTREDLISALCPLHARNGARFAVGLGIYKITRFHIDTAGYRRWGADYRGSTSPCA
;
A
#
# COMPACT_ATOMS: atom_id res chain seq x y z
N MET A 1 59.50 -43.23 50.24
CA MET A 1 58.42 -44.25 50.18
C MET A 1 57.35 -43.76 49.22
N LYS A 2 57.03 -44.56 48.18
CA LYS A 2 55.81 -44.54 47.33
C LYS A 2 55.58 -43.29 46.45
N HIS A 3 55.18 -43.32 45.18
CA HIS A 3 54.97 -44.33 44.13
C HIS A 3 54.85 -43.57 42.79
N TRP A 4 55.53 -44.08 41.75
CA TRP A 4 55.11 -44.31 40.36
C TRP A 4 54.13 -43.38 39.60
N LEU A 5 54.60 -42.94 38.41
CA LEU A 5 53.98 -42.91 37.07
C LEU A 5 52.44 -42.92 36.93
N VAL A 6 51.90 -42.12 36.02
CA VAL A 6 51.31 -42.56 34.73
C VAL A 6 50.69 -41.38 33.95
N VAL A 7 50.91 -41.44 32.64
CA VAL A 7 50.43 -40.62 31.52
C VAL A 7 48.90 -40.45 31.51
N GLY A 8 48.42 -39.25 31.15
CA GLY A 8 47.00 -38.95 30.93
C GLY A 8 46.74 -38.27 29.58
N LEU A 9 46.11 -39.01 28.69
CA LEU A 9 45.79 -38.81 27.27
C LEU A 9 45.19 -37.44 26.87
N VAL A 10 45.69 -36.90 25.75
CA VAL A 10 45.02 -35.86 24.95
C VAL A 10 43.76 -36.46 24.32
N ALA A 11 42.60 -35.90 24.62
CA ALA A 11 41.36 -36.13 23.85
C ALA A 11 40.66 -34.79 23.62
N LEU A 12 41.11 -34.07 22.60
CA LEU A 12 40.41 -32.89 22.08
C LEU A 12 39.20 -33.38 21.28
N VAL A 13 38.04 -33.47 21.92
CA VAL A 13 36.77 -33.78 21.25
C VAL A 13 36.40 -32.59 20.36
N LEU A 14 36.72 -32.68 19.07
CA LEU A 14 36.26 -31.71 18.07
C LEU A 14 34.75 -31.93 17.84
N THR A 15 33.93 -31.17 18.54
CA THR A 15 32.50 -31.08 18.27
C THR A 15 32.30 -30.26 16.99
N PHE A 16 32.20 -30.94 15.85
CA PHE A 16 31.66 -30.33 14.63
C PHE A 16 30.16 -30.09 14.82
N LEU A 17 29.82 -28.95 15.42
CA LEU A 17 28.46 -28.40 15.37
C LEU A 17 28.17 -28.08 13.90
N LEU A 18 27.31 -28.91 13.27
CA LEU A 18 26.65 -28.58 12.01
C LEU A 18 25.80 -27.34 12.24
N ALA A 19 26.39 -26.16 12.07
CA ALA A 19 25.68 -24.90 12.03
C ALA A 19 24.74 -24.94 10.81
N THR A 20 23.48 -25.29 11.05
CA THR A 20 22.43 -25.07 10.06
C THR A 20 22.40 -23.58 9.77
N PRO A 21 22.60 -23.12 8.52
CA PRO A 21 22.54 -21.70 8.24
C PRO A 21 21.12 -21.25 8.54
N ILE A 22 20.98 -20.39 9.54
CA ILE A 22 19.73 -19.70 9.83
C ILE A 22 19.42 -18.90 8.56
N ARG A 23 18.54 -19.43 7.71
CA ARG A 23 17.97 -18.69 6.58
C ARG A 23 17.06 -17.63 7.19
N HIS A 24 17.62 -16.50 7.59
CA HIS A 24 16.84 -15.30 7.81
C HIS A 24 16.14 -14.99 6.50
N SER A 25 14.83 -15.24 6.46
CA SER A 25 13.99 -14.78 5.37
C SER A 25 13.86 -13.25 5.52
N PHE A 26 14.86 -12.53 5.03
CA PHE A 26 14.82 -11.07 5.00
C PHE A 26 13.72 -10.66 4.02
N ARG A 27 12.53 -10.38 4.55
CA ARG A 27 11.49 -9.70 3.78
C ARG A 27 11.95 -8.25 3.62
N MET A 28 12.41 -7.90 2.43
CA MET A 28 12.74 -6.52 2.08
C MET A 28 11.59 -5.60 2.48
N ALA A 29 11.93 -4.47 3.11
CA ALA A 29 10.95 -3.44 3.41
C ALA A 29 10.35 -2.88 2.12
N ASP A 30 9.13 -2.36 2.18
CA ASP A 30 8.44 -1.81 1.00
C ASP A 30 9.26 -0.68 0.34
N GLY A 31 9.99 0.11 1.13
CA GLY A 31 10.90 1.15 0.65
C GLY A 31 12.06 0.61 -0.18
N ASP A 32 12.72 -0.46 0.27
CA ASP A 32 13.83 -1.09 -0.46
C ASP A 32 13.36 -1.70 -1.78
N LEU A 33 12.17 -2.30 -1.79
CA LEU A 33 11.55 -2.83 -3.00
C LEU A 33 11.27 -1.72 -4.01
N PHE A 34 10.73 -0.58 -3.55
CA PHE A 34 10.48 0.55 -4.44
C PHE A 34 11.78 1.15 -4.98
N ALA A 35 12.79 1.34 -4.13
CA ALA A 35 14.09 1.88 -4.53
C ALA A 35 14.75 1.03 -5.62
N GLY A 36 14.79 -0.30 -5.45
CA GLY A 36 15.32 -1.22 -6.45
C GLY A 36 14.51 -1.20 -7.75
N TRP A 37 13.18 -1.21 -7.66
CA TRP A 37 12.30 -1.14 -8.83
C TRP A 37 12.49 0.17 -9.62
N ARG A 38 12.54 1.30 -8.90
CA ARG A 38 12.76 2.64 -9.44
C ARG A 38 14.15 2.78 -10.10
N ALA A 39 15.17 2.14 -9.55
CA ALA A 39 16.52 2.18 -10.12
C ALA A 39 16.66 1.29 -11.37
N GLY A 40 15.78 0.31 -11.54
CA GLY A 40 15.79 -0.64 -12.65
C GLY A 40 15.06 -0.15 -13.91
N LYS A 41 14.39 -1.08 -14.60
CA LYS A 41 13.72 -0.83 -15.90
C LYS A 41 12.65 0.26 -15.84
N ALA A 42 12.04 0.50 -14.67
CA ALA A 42 10.98 1.48 -14.51
C ALA A 42 11.49 2.93 -14.33
N LYS A 43 12.82 3.16 -14.25
CA LYS A 43 13.42 4.46 -13.92
C LYS A 43 12.86 5.64 -14.71
N HIS A 44 12.79 5.53 -16.03
CA HIS A 44 12.32 6.61 -16.89
C HIS A 44 10.84 6.93 -16.66
N ASP A 45 10.00 5.90 -16.52
CA ASP A 45 8.57 6.09 -16.30
C ASP A 45 8.26 6.61 -14.90
N VAL A 46 8.99 6.14 -13.88
CA VAL A 46 8.87 6.64 -12.49
C VAL A 46 9.27 8.11 -12.41
N ASN A 47 10.39 8.49 -13.02
CA ASN A 47 10.81 9.89 -13.04
C ASN A 47 9.80 10.78 -13.79
N ALA A 48 9.17 10.26 -14.85
CA ALA A 48 8.21 11.02 -15.62
C ALA A 48 6.88 11.26 -14.87
N ILE A 49 6.37 10.26 -14.15
CA ILE A 49 5.17 10.44 -13.32
C ILE A 49 5.45 11.30 -12.09
N GLU A 50 6.63 11.17 -11.47
CA GLU A 50 7.05 12.04 -10.37
C GLU A 50 7.07 13.50 -10.81
N ALA A 51 7.73 13.79 -11.93
CA ALA A 51 7.77 15.13 -12.50
C ALA A 51 6.36 15.63 -12.86
N TYR A 52 5.47 14.75 -13.33
CA TYR A 52 4.08 15.12 -13.60
C TYR A 52 3.33 15.53 -12.33
N LEU A 53 3.37 14.70 -11.29
CA LEU A 53 2.70 15.00 -10.02
C LEU A 53 3.29 16.26 -9.34
N ALA A 54 4.60 16.48 -9.45
CA ALA A 54 5.24 17.70 -8.98
C ALA A 54 4.73 18.95 -9.70
N ARG A 55 4.64 18.93 -11.04
CA ARG A 55 4.08 20.05 -11.84
C ARG A 55 2.61 20.34 -11.52
N GLU A 56 1.83 19.31 -11.20
CA GLU A 56 0.42 19.44 -10.81
C GLU A 56 0.24 19.91 -9.35
N GLY A 57 1.33 20.13 -8.62
CA GLY A 57 1.31 20.59 -7.22
C GLY A 57 0.82 19.52 -6.24
N VAL A 58 0.94 18.23 -6.59
CA VAL A 58 0.49 17.08 -5.78
C VAL A 58 1.60 16.06 -5.50
N GLY A 59 2.84 16.35 -5.86
CA GLY A 59 4.00 15.44 -5.69
C GLY A 59 4.32 15.10 -4.23
N GLU A 60 4.07 16.02 -3.31
CA GLU A 60 4.41 15.89 -1.88
C GLU A 60 3.22 15.45 -1.01
N VAL A 61 2.06 15.12 -1.61
CA VAL A 61 0.86 14.75 -0.85
C VAL A 61 1.04 13.42 -0.12
N LEU A 62 1.61 12.43 -0.81
CA LEU A 62 1.87 11.08 -0.33
C LEU A 62 3.14 10.54 -1.00
N PRO A 63 3.88 9.62 -0.36
CA PRO A 63 5.10 9.07 -0.96
C PRO A 63 4.82 8.39 -2.31
N LEU A 64 5.63 8.70 -3.33
CA LEU A 64 5.43 8.17 -4.68
C LEU A 64 5.39 6.64 -4.74
N GLY A 65 6.26 5.97 -3.99
CA GLY A 65 6.28 4.50 -3.93
C GLY A 65 4.98 3.90 -3.38
N ASP A 66 4.32 4.63 -2.49
CA ASP A 66 3.02 4.25 -1.95
C ASP A 66 1.90 4.50 -2.96
N ILE A 67 1.95 5.57 -3.75
CA ILE A 67 0.97 5.84 -4.82
C ILE A 67 1.09 4.79 -5.96
N LEU A 68 2.31 4.37 -6.30
CA LEU A 68 2.58 3.41 -7.39
C LEU A 68 2.49 1.94 -6.97
N ARG A 69 2.25 1.66 -5.68
CA ARG A 69 2.10 0.28 -5.19
C ARG A 69 0.82 -0.36 -5.73
N SER A 70 0.87 -1.64 -6.04
CA SER A 70 -0.32 -2.40 -6.44
C SER A 70 -1.23 -2.70 -5.23
N ASP A 71 -0.85 -3.66 -4.40
CA ASP A 71 -1.44 -4.05 -3.11
C ASP A 71 -0.59 -5.18 -2.52
N ALA A 72 -0.51 -5.34 -1.19
CA ALA A 72 0.25 -6.43 -0.56
C ALA A 72 -0.12 -7.85 -1.08
N ARG A 73 -1.32 -8.03 -1.66
CA ARG A 73 -1.75 -9.25 -2.35
C ARG A 73 -0.83 -9.68 -3.50
N TRP A 74 0.01 -8.80 -4.08
CA TRP A 74 0.97 -9.15 -5.13
C TRP A 74 1.82 -10.38 -4.77
N ARG A 75 2.19 -10.52 -3.49
CA ARG A 75 3.01 -11.63 -2.97
C ARG A 75 2.37 -13.01 -3.15
N ARG A 76 1.04 -13.06 -3.32
CA ARG A 76 0.25 -14.30 -3.49
C ARG A 76 -0.36 -14.40 -4.89
N CYS A 77 0.03 -13.50 -5.79
CA CYS A 77 -0.55 -13.38 -7.11
C CYS A 77 0.50 -13.64 -8.18
N PRO A 78 0.42 -14.79 -8.89
CA PRO A 78 1.29 -15.05 -10.02
C PRO A 78 1.24 -13.88 -11.01
N ASN A 79 2.42 -13.44 -11.46
CA ASN A 79 2.61 -12.36 -12.44
C ASN A 79 2.21 -10.94 -11.99
N ALA A 80 1.63 -10.77 -10.80
CA ALA A 80 1.39 -9.42 -10.26
C ALA A 80 2.69 -8.84 -9.69
N GLN A 81 2.96 -7.58 -10.01
CA GLN A 81 4.14 -6.86 -9.53
C GLN A 81 3.83 -6.01 -8.29
N PRO A 82 4.81 -5.74 -7.42
CA PRO A 82 4.63 -4.88 -6.25
C PRO A 82 4.28 -3.44 -6.61
N PHE A 83 4.77 -2.95 -7.75
CA PHE A 83 4.56 -1.60 -8.25
C PHE A 83 4.26 -1.62 -9.75
N ALA A 84 3.56 -0.61 -10.23
CA ALA A 84 3.33 -0.38 -11.64
C ALA A 84 3.19 1.12 -11.92
N VAL A 85 3.73 1.58 -13.04
CA VAL A 85 3.43 2.93 -13.54
C VAL A 85 2.14 2.86 -14.38
N PRO A 86 1.12 3.68 -14.07
CA PRO A 86 -0.10 3.73 -14.87
C PRO A 86 0.16 4.33 -16.26
N PRO A 87 -0.67 4.02 -17.27
CA PRO A 87 -0.60 4.68 -18.58
C PRO A 87 -0.66 6.20 -18.44
N ARG A 88 0.16 6.92 -19.22
CA ARG A 88 0.26 8.39 -19.15
C ARG A 88 -1.09 9.12 -19.26
N SER A 89 -2.00 8.57 -20.06
CA SER A 89 -3.34 9.11 -20.27
C SER A 89 -4.22 9.09 -19.01
N THR A 90 -3.90 8.27 -18.00
CA THR A 90 -4.69 8.19 -16.76
C THR A 90 -4.13 9.04 -15.63
N TRP A 91 -2.94 9.63 -15.77
CA TRP A 91 -2.30 10.46 -14.74
C TRP A 91 -3.17 11.63 -14.24
N PRO A 92 -3.91 12.35 -15.12
CA PRO A 92 -4.79 13.43 -14.68
C PRO A 92 -5.89 13.00 -13.70
N ALA A 93 -6.29 11.72 -13.73
CA ALA A 93 -7.34 11.21 -12.86
C ALA A 93 -6.91 11.09 -11.38
N MET A 94 -5.60 10.99 -11.11
CA MET A 94 -5.09 10.92 -9.72
C MET A 94 -4.99 12.30 -9.06
N VAL A 95 -4.78 13.35 -9.85
CA VAL A 95 -4.57 14.71 -9.36
C VAL A 95 -5.71 15.19 -8.44
N PRO A 96 -7.01 15.14 -8.83
CA PRO A 96 -8.09 15.54 -7.93
C PRO A 96 -8.20 14.64 -6.70
N THR A 97 -7.89 13.34 -6.81
CA THR A 97 -7.88 12.42 -5.66
C THR A 97 -6.81 12.79 -4.64
N LEU A 98 -5.59 13.12 -5.08
CA LEU A 98 -4.53 13.58 -4.17
C LEU A 98 -4.87 14.93 -3.54
N ARG A 99 -5.43 15.88 -4.29
CA ARG A 99 -5.90 17.16 -3.73
C ARG A 99 -6.96 16.94 -2.66
N TYR A 100 -7.98 16.11 -2.95
CA TYR A 100 -9.02 15.77 -1.98
C TYR A 100 -8.45 15.08 -0.73
N ILE A 101 -7.46 14.20 -0.89
CA ILE A 101 -6.79 13.58 0.26
C ILE A 101 -6.07 14.62 1.13
N ARG A 102 -5.29 15.51 0.51
CA ARG A 102 -4.56 16.59 1.20
C ARG A 102 -5.50 17.54 1.93
N ASP A 103 -6.55 17.99 1.24
CA ASP A 103 -7.35 19.14 1.65
C ASP A 103 -8.56 18.75 2.52
N GLU A 104 -9.04 17.51 2.43
CA GLU A 104 -10.29 17.07 3.09
C GLU A 104 -10.08 15.84 3.98
N VAL A 105 -9.40 14.80 3.48
CA VAL A 105 -9.24 13.53 4.21
C VAL A 105 -8.24 13.66 5.36
N VAL A 106 -7.02 14.15 5.10
CA VAL A 106 -5.98 14.28 6.12
C VAL A 106 -6.41 15.19 7.28
N PRO A 107 -7.08 16.33 7.04
CA PRO A 107 -7.66 17.13 8.14
C PRO A 107 -8.70 16.37 8.97
N ALA A 108 -9.47 15.46 8.36
CA ALA A 108 -10.53 14.72 9.06
C ALA A 108 -10.01 13.52 9.87
N VAL A 109 -9.03 12.77 9.36
CA VAL A 109 -8.58 11.49 9.96
C VAL A 109 -7.12 11.49 10.42
N GLY A 110 -6.39 12.59 10.20
CA GLY A 110 -4.95 12.69 10.41
C GLY A 110 -4.13 12.07 9.26
N PRO A 111 -2.81 11.93 9.45
CA PRO A 111 -1.92 11.36 8.44
C PRO A 111 -2.32 9.94 8.03
N VAL A 112 -2.24 9.65 6.74
CA VAL A 112 -2.64 8.36 6.14
C VAL A 112 -1.51 7.76 5.32
N ARG A 113 -1.58 6.45 5.12
CA ARG A 113 -0.65 5.69 4.26
C ARG A 113 -1.43 4.96 3.18
N VAL A 114 -0.89 4.93 1.96
CA VAL A 114 -1.46 4.13 0.87
C VAL A 114 -1.09 2.67 1.04
N VAL A 115 -2.08 1.80 0.95
CA VAL A 115 -1.90 0.33 0.97
C VAL A 115 -2.26 -0.33 -0.36
N SER A 116 -2.94 0.41 -1.25
CA SER A 116 -3.17 0.00 -2.65
C SER A 116 -3.38 1.24 -3.52
N GLY A 117 -2.58 1.37 -4.58
CA GLY A 117 -2.65 2.46 -5.55
C GLY A 117 -3.09 1.96 -6.92
N TYR A 118 -2.31 2.22 -7.96
CA TYR A 118 -2.59 1.71 -9.30
C TYR A 118 -2.57 0.18 -9.34
N ARG A 119 -3.60 -0.43 -9.93
CA ARG A 119 -3.63 -1.87 -10.22
C ARG A 119 -3.66 -2.06 -11.72
N ASP A 120 -2.59 -2.59 -12.29
CA ASP A 120 -2.62 -3.03 -13.69
C ASP A 120 -3.67 -4.15 -13.90
N PRO A 121 -4.07 -4.46 -15.14
CA PRO A 121 -5.08 -5.48 -15.40
C PRO A 121 -4.76 -6.88 -14.86
N VAL A 122 -3.48 -7.26 -14.76
CA VAL A 122 -3.04 -8.56 -14.22
C VAL A 122 -3.27 -8.57 -12.71
N ALA A 123 -2.77 -7.56 -12.01
CA ALA A 123 -2.93 -7.38 -10.57
C ALA A 123 -4.41 -7.27 -10.19
N ASN A 124 -5.19 -6.41 -10.84
CA ASN A 124 -6.60 -6.21 -10.51
C ASN A 124 -7.41 -7.50 -10.65
N ARG A 125 -7.17 -8.29 -11.71
CA ARG A 125 -7.81 -9.59 -11.90
C ARG A 125 -7.45 -10.57 -10.78
N CYS A 126 -6.16 -10.70 -10.47
CA CYS A 126 -5.72 -11.62 -9.42
C CYS A 126 -6.25 -11.22 -8.03
N PHE A 127 -6.34 -9.92 -7.77
CA PHE A 127 -6.88 -9.37 -6.53
C PHE A 127 -8.42 -9.49 -6.44
N LYS A 128 -9.07 -10.07 -7.46
CA LYS A 128 -10.53 -10.14 -7.61
C LYS A 128 -11.19 -8.77 -7.55
N GLY A 129 -10.51 -7.75 -8.10
CA GLY A 129 -11.02 -6.40 -8.20
C GLY A 129 -12.18 -6.30 -9.18
N ALA A 130 -13.07 -5.32 -8.97
CA ALA A 130 -14.17 -5.06 -9.88
C ALA A 130 -13.67 -4.72 -11.30
N LYS A 131 -14.45 -5.07 -12.32
CA LYS A 131 -14.16 -4.70 -13.72
C LYS A 131 -14.10 -3.18 -13.91
N ALA A 132 -14.96 -2.44 -13.22
CA ALA A 132 -15.00 -0.99 -13.21
C ALA A 132 -14.18 -0.35 -12.06
N SER A 133 -13.17 -1.06 -11.54
CA SER A 133 -12.33 -0.59 -10.44
C SER A 133 -11.62 0.72 -10.81
N ARG A 134 -11.73 1.74 -9.96
CA ARG A 134 -11.02 3.01 -10.16
C ARG A 134 -9.50 2.90 -9.98
N HIS A 135 -9.02 1.82 -9.38
CA HIS A 135 -7.58 1.52 -9.34
C HIS A 135 -7.01 1.18 -10.73
N LEU A 136 -7.82 0.64 -11.66
CA LEU A 136 -7.40 0.41 -13.07
C LEU A 136 -7.21 1.71 -13.84
N HIS A 137 -7.86 2.78 -13.38
CA HIS A 137 -7.86 4.08 -14.05
C HIS A 137 -7.01 5.10 -13.32
N PHE A 138 -6.18 4.66 -12.37
CA PHE A 138 -5.33 5.52 -11.56
C PHE A 138 -6.10 6.70 -10.94
N ALA A 139 -7.33 6.45 -10.49
CA ALA A 139 -8.16 7.46 -9.86
C ALA A 139 -8.38 7.20 -8.36
N ALA A 140 -7.97 6.02 -7.88
CA ALA A 140 -8.27 5.54 -6.53
C ALA A 140 -7.03 5.16 -5.73
N LEU A 141 -7.12 5.39 -4.42
CA LEU A 141 -6.20 4.90 -3.41
C LEU A 141 -6.98 4.22 -2.28
N ASP A 142 -6.48 3.07 -1.81
CA ASP A 142 -6.87 2.52 -0.52
C ASP A 142 -5.88 2.95 0.54
N LEU A 143 -6.41 3.45 1.65
CA LEU A 143 -5.67 4.16 2.68
C LEU A 143 -5.90 3.50 4.05
N VAL A 144 -4.92 3.65 4.92
CA VAL A 144 -5.02 3.37 6.36
C VAL A 144 -4.53 4.59 7.15
N PRO A 145 -5.14 4.93 8.29
CA PRO A 145 -4.58 5.92 9.20
C PRO A 145 -3.19 5.50 9.69
N GLN A 146 -2.28 6.45 9.85
CA GLN A 146 -0.96 6.20 10.46
C GLN A 146 -1.01 6.28 11.98
N ARG A 147 -1.94 7.06 12.53
CA ARG A 147 -2.23 7.09 13.96
C ARG A 147 -3.24 5.99 14.29
N PRO A 148 -3.18 5.40 15.50
CA PRO A 148 -4.22 4.48 15.96
C PRO A 148 -5.59 5.15 15.85
N LEU A 149 -6.50 4.54 15.11
CA LEU A 149 -7.87 4.97 14.94
C LEU A 149 -8.76 3.73 14.90
N THR A 150 -9.83 3.72 15.69
CA THR A 150 -10.81 2.63 15.59
C THR A 150 -11.56 2.73 14.26
N ARG A 151 -12.24 1.66 13.86
CA ARG A 151 -13.05 1.69 12.65
C ARG A 151 -14.26 2.63 12.84
N GLU A 152 -14.77 2.70 14.05
CA GLU A 152 -15.89 3.53 14.48
C GLU A 152 -15.53 5.03 14.40
N ASP A 153 -14.34 5.40 14.87
CA ASP A 153 -13.84 6.77 14.75
C ASP A 153 -13.61 7.16 13.28
N LEU A 154 -13.07 6.23 12.47
CA LEU A 154 -12.88 6.43 11.03
C LEU A 154 -14.21 6.70 10.32
N ILE A 155 -15.27 5.94 10.66
CA ILE A 155 -16.63 6.14 10.15
C ILE A 155 -17.16 7.50 10.57
N SER A 156 -17.02 7.84 11.86
CA SER A 156 -17.50 9.10 12.44
C SER A 156 -16.84 10.32 11.81
N ALA A 157 -15.59 10.21 11.36
CA ALA A 157 -14.89 11.27 10.64
C ALA A 157 -15.26 11.33 9.14
N LEU A 158 -15.25 10.20 8.44
CA LEU A 158 -15.37 10.17 6.97
C LEU A 158 -16.82 10.28 6.46
N CYS A 159 -17.79 9.75 7.18
CA CYS A 159 -19.17 9.77 6.70
C CYS A 159 -19.78 11.18 6.66
N PRO A 160 -19.64 12.03 7.71
CA PRO A 160 -20.08 13.41 7.63
C PRO A 160 -19.30 14.22 6.58
N LEU A 161 -18.00 13.93 6.39
CA LEU A 161 -17.20 14.57 5.34
C LEU A 161 -17.80 14.28 3.96
N HIS A 162 -17.99 13.00 3.63
CA HIS A 162 -18.56 12.56 2.35
C HIS A 162 -19.98 13.10 2.13
N ALA A 163 -20.80 13.18 3.17
CA ALA A 163 -22.11 13.80 3.09
C ALA A 163 -22.04 15.29 2.71
N ARG A 164 -21.08 16.04 3.26
CA ARG A 164 -20.93 17.48 3.00
C ARG A 164 -20.33 17.81 1.64
N ASN A 165 -19.28 17.10 1.23
CA ASN A 165 -18.47 17.51 0.06
C ASN A 165 -18.37 16.42 -1.03
N GLY A 166 -18.87 15.20 -0.77
CA GLY A 166 -18.67 14.06 -1.66
C GLY A 166 -19.30 14.27 -3.04
N ALA A 167 -20.47 14.90 -3.11
CA ALA A 167 -21.10 15.22 -4.39
C ALA A 167 -20.28 16.25 -5.19
N ARG A 168 -19.78 17.29 -4.52
CA ARG A 168 -18.98 18.37 -5.12
C ARG A 168 -17.68 17.85 -5.76
N PHE A 169 -17.02 16.88 -5.11
CA PHE A 169 -15.75 16.33 -5.59
C PHE A 169 -15.89 14.95 -6.26
N ALA A 170 -17.13 14.52 -6.56
CA ALA A 170 -17.42 13.21 -7.14
C ALA A 170 -16.75 12.04 -6.40
N VAL A 171 -16.85 12.03 -5.07
CA VAL A 171 -16.09 11.13 -4.20
C VAL A 171 -16.70 9.73 -4.15
N GLY A 172 -15.89 8.74 -4.48
CA GLY A 172 -16.13 7.35 -4.12
C GLY A 172 -15.54 7.05 -2.74
N LEU A 173 -16.39 6.69 -1.77
CA LEU A 173 -15.97 6.31 -0.41
C LEU A 173 -16.34 4.85 -0.10
N GLY A 174 -15.32 4.02 0.10
CA GLY A 174 -15.50 2.66 0.62
C GLY A 174 -14.93 2.52 2.02
N ILE A 175 -15.64 1.90 2.95
CA ILE A 175 -15.09 1.57 4.28
C ILE A 175 -15.08 0.05 4.45
N TYR A 176 -13.89 -0.53 4.59
CA TYR A 176 -13.70 -1.98 4.67
C TYR A 176 -14.00 -2.52 6.09
N LYS A 177 -13.86 -3.85 6.28
CA LYS A 177 -14.07 -4.50 7.59
C LYS A 177 -13.04 -4.12 8.65
N ILE A 178 -11.87 -3.67 8.22
CA ILE A 178 -10.76 -3.22 9.07
C ILE A 178 -10.64 -1.70 8.99
N THR A 179 -9.73 -1.09 9.75
CA THR A 179 -9.35 0.33 9.62
C THR A 179 -8.60 0.61 8.31
N ARG A 180 -9.31 0.46 7.20
CA ARG A 180 -8.89 0.74 5.83
C ARG A 180 -10.09 1.31 5.10
N PHE A 181 -9.85 2.27 4.23
CA PHE A 181 -10.89 2.88 3.42
C PHE A 181 -10.38 3.17 2.02
N HIS A 182 -11.30 3.39 1.10
CA HIS A 182 -11.06 3.72 -0.30
C HIS A 182 -11.46 5.17 -0.54
N ILE A 183 -10.63 5.90 -1.29
CA ILE A 183 -10.96 7.22 -1.84
C ILE A 183 -10.66 7.27 -3.34
N ASP A 184 -11.61 7.78 -4.10
CA ASP A 184 -11.41 8.31 -5.46
C ASP A 184 -12.29 9.52 -5.71
N THR A 185 -11.99 10.28 -6.76
CA THR A 185 -12.78 11.43 -7.22
C THR A 185 -13.41 11.19 -8.61
N ALA A 186 -13.74 9.93 -8.91
CA ALA A 186 -14.24 9.48 -10.21
C ALA A 186 -15.69 8.95 -10.15
N GLY A 187 -16.49 9.46 -9.22
CA GLY A 187 -17.94 9.26 -9.16
C GLY A 187 -18.47 9.27 -7.72
N TYR A 188 -19.53 10.04 -7.47
CA TYR A 188 -20.16 10.14 -6.15
C TYR A 188 -20.88 8.85 -5.77
N ARG A 189 -20.26 8.05 -4.90
CA ARG A 189 -20.80 6.76 -4.45
C ARG A 189 -20.19 6.34 -3.12
N ARG A 190 -20.84 5.39 -2.46
CA ARG A 190 -20.37 4.82 -1.20
C ARG A 190 -20.65 3.32 -1.14
N TRP A 191 -19.83 2.58 -0.40
CA TRP A 191 -20.03 1.14 -0.18
C TRP A 191 -19.42 0.67 1.14
N GLY A 192 -19.90 -0.47 1.63
CA GLY A 192 -19.43 -1.09 2.85
C GLY A 192 -18.46 -2.26 2.62
N ALA A 193 -18.32 -3.05 3.68
CA ALA A 193 -17.40 -4.17 3.78
C ALA A 193 -17.59 -5.28 2.73
N ASP A 194 -18.79 -5.42 2.17
CA ASP A 194 -19.13 -6.41 1.14
C ASP A 194 -19.17 -5.83 -0.28
N TYR A 195 -18.63 -4.61 -0.46
CA TYR A 195 -18.56 -3.88 -1.72
C TYR A 195 -19.92 -3.41 -2.27
N ARG A 196 -20.98 -3.41 -1.46
CA ARG A 196 -22.31 -2.91 -1.86
C ARG A 196 -22.61 -1.55 -1.24
N GLY A 197 -23.41 -0.75 -1.96
CA GLY A 197 -23.87 0.54 -1.46
C GLY A 197 -24.78 0.42 -0.24
N SER A 198 -25.64 -0.60 -0.22
CA SER A 198 -26.59 -0.87 0.86
C SER A 198 -25.95 -1.20 2.21
N THR A 199 -24.66 -1.56 2.23
CA THR A 199 -23.92 -1.87 3.46
C THR A 199 -22.93 -0.77 3.87
N SER A 200 -22.94 0.36 3.14
CA SER A 200 -22.11 1.50 3.50
C SER A 200 -22.49 2.00 4.90
N PRO A 201 -21.52 2.22 5.80
CA PRO A 201 -21.80 2.79 7.11
C PRO A 201 -22.14 4.29 7.07
N CYS A 202 -22.01 4.93 5.89
CA CYS A 202 -22.35 6.34 5.68
C CYS A 202 -23.78 6.49 5.13
N ALA A 203 -24.68 5.62 5.58
CA ALA A 203 -26.06 5.55 5.08
C ALA A 203 -27.01 6.53 5.72
#